data_AF-A0A950M8M9-F1
#
_entry.id   AF-A0A950M8M9-F1
#
_cell.length_a   1.000
_cell.length_b   1.000
_cell.length_c   1.000
_cell.angle_alpha   90.00
_cell.angle_beta   90.00
_cell.angle_gamma   90.00
#
_symmetry.space_group_name_H-M   'P 1'
#
loop_
_entity.id
_entity.type
_entity.pdbx_description
1 polymer ?
#
loop_
_entity_poly.entity_id
_entity_poly.type
_entity_poly.pdbx_seq_one_letter_code
_entity_poly.pdbx_strand_id
1 'polypeptide(L)'
;MSDRRPVPRVLPSEPRADALHALAGRHVALLCADAADPAVRRLVEAVEGLGGQVAQLPPPRPGQRVDTLARVLGQLYDAVDCVGLPAATVAALARASNVPVLDALADAERPLARLLDALAGGGADGAQDRGSGASSR
;
A
#
# COMPACT_ATOMS: atom_id res chain seq x y z
N MET A 1 -16.91 -32.65 -8.53
CA MET A 1 -16.59 -31.83 -9.72
C MET A 1 -16.72 -30.38 -9.29
N SER A 2 -15.63 -29.77 -8.82
CA SER A 2 -15.66 -28.40 -8.27
C SER A 2 -15.41 -27.38 -9.38
N ASP A 3 -16.43 -26.55 -9.58
CA ASP A 3 -16.51 -25.44 -10.51
C ASP A 3 -15.46 -24.37 -10.16
N ARG A 4 -14.37 -24.30 -10.96
CA ARG A 4 -13.39 -23.21 -10.89
C ARG A 4 -13.96 -22.02 -11.67
N ARG A 5 -14.56 -21.07 -10.97
CA ARG A 5 -14.94 -19.78 -11.56
C ARG A 5 -13.68 -19.08 -12.12
N PRO A 6 -13.71 -18.59 -13.37
CA PRO A 6 -12.59 -17.86 -13.93
C PRO A 6 -12.39 -16.54 -13.18
N VAL A 7 -11.16 -16.30 -12.73
CA VAL A 7 -10.75 -15.05 -12.10
C VAL A 7 -10.66 -13.99 -13.21
N PRO A 8 -11.28 -12.80 -13.07
CA PRO A 8 -11.20 -11.77 -14.09
C PRO A 8 -9.75 -11.34 -14.28
N ARG A 9 -9.24 -11.50 -15.51
CA ARG A 9 -7.89 -11.07 -15.90
C ARG A 9 -7.90 -9.54 -16.01
N VAL A 10 -7.30 -8.87 -15.04
CA VAL A 10 -7.00 -7.44 -15.17
C VAL A 10 -5.89 -7.32 -16.19
N LEU A 11 -6.21 -6.85 -17.40
CA LEU A 11 -5.20 -6.49 -18.39
C LEU A 11 -4.36 -5.33 -17.82
N PRO A 12 -3.04 -5.30 -18.02
CA PRO A 12 -2.24 -4.12 -17.73
C PRO A 12 -2.79 -2.98 -18.59
N SER A 13 -3.58 -2.13 -17.96
CA SER A 13 -4.11 -0.93 -18.59
C SER A 13 -2.94 0.05 -18.62
N GLU A 14 -2.64 0.63 -19.78
CA GLU A 14 -1.74 1.78 -19.80
C GLU A 14 -2.25 2.78 -18.75
N PRO A 15 -1.35 3.39 -17.95
CA PRO A 15 -1.76 4.36 -16.96
C PRO A 15 -2.58 5.43 -17.68
N ARG A 16 -3.90 5.41 -17.45
CA ARG A 16 -4.79 6.43 -18.01
C ARG A 16 -4.22 7.77 -17.56
N ALA A 17 -4.23 8.77 -18.43
CA ALA A 17 -3.72 10.10 -18.07
C ALA A 17 -4.35 10.63 -16.75
N ASP A 18 -5.57 10.19 -16.44
CA ASP A 18 -6.29 10.45 -15.18
C ASP A 18 -5.62 9.84 -13.94
N ALA A 19 -4.95 8.68 -14.07
CA ALA A 19 -4.26 8.01 -12.99
C ALA A 19 -3.04 8.80 -12.48
N LEU A 20 -2.40 9.60 -13.35
CA LEU A 20 -1.26 10.45 -12.98
C LEU A 20 -1.64 11.57 -12.00
N HIS A 21 -2.93 11.86 -11.84
CA HIS A 21 -3.45 12.89 -10.93
C HIS A 21 -4.42 12.31 -9.89
N ALA A 22 -4.36 11.01 -9.64
CA ALA A 22 -5.30 10.33 -8.73
C ALA A 22 -5.30 10.91 -7.30
N LEU A 23 -4.21 11.57 -6.90
CA LEU A 23 -4.08 12.22 -5.59
C LEU A 23 -4.02 13.75 -5.68
N ALA A 24 -4.39 14.35 -6.81
CA ALA A 24 -4.39 15.80 -6.98
C ALA A 24 -5.21 16.50 -5.88
N GLY A 25 -4.54 17.41 -5.16
CA GLY A 25 -5.14 18.18 -4.06
C GLY A 25 -5.34 17.38 -2.76
N ARG A 26 -4.76 16.18 -2.64
CA ARG A 26 -4.81 15.36 -1.42
C ARG A 26 -3.57 15.53 -0.57
N HIS A 27 -3.78 15.61 0.74
CA HIS A 27 -2.73 15.70 1.73
C HIS A 27 -2.63 14.39 2.53
N VAL A 28 -1.47 13.76 2.52
CA VAL A 28 -1.19 12.50 3.23
C VAL A 28 -0.23 12.77 4.38
N ALA A 29 -0.61 12.41 5.59
CA ALA A 29 0.33 12.38 6.71
C ALA A 29 1.11 11.06 6.70
N LEU A 30 2.43 11.13 6.81
CA LEU A 30 3.31 9.96 6.92
C LEU A 30 3.93 9.92 8.32
N LEU A 31 3.51 8.97 9.15
CA LEU A 31 4.06 8.72 10.48
C LEU A 31 5.25 7.76 10.36
N CYS A 32 6.48 8.27 10.43
CA CYS A 32 7.70 7.46 10.30
C CYS A 32 8.78 7.89 11.30
N ALA A 33 9.55 6.92 11.80
CA ALA A 33 10.68 7.19 12.68
C ALA A 33 11.92 7.71 11.92
N ASP A 34 12.14 7.21 10.70
CA ASP A 34 13.26 7.58 9.85
C ASP A 34 12.76 8.08 8.48
N ALA A 35 12.88 9.39 8.25
CA ALA A 35 12.54 10.03 6.98
C ALA A 35 13.53 9.69 5.85
N ALA A 36 14.75 9.25 6.19
CA ALA A 36 15.77 8.89 5.23
C ALA A 36 15.62 7.45 4.70
N ASP A 37 14.72 6.66 5.28
CA ASP A 37 14.42 5.30 4.83
C ASP A 37 14.08 5.30 3.33
N PRO A 38 14.79 4.51 2.49
CA PRO A 38 14.51 4.41 1.06
C PRO A 38 13.05 4.07 0.73
N ALA A 39 12.37 3.28 1.57
CA ALA A 39 10.97 2.93 1.40
C ALA A 39 10.05 4.13 1.63
N VAL A 40 10.33 4.93 2.67
CA VAL A 40 9.66 6.22 2.93
C VAL A 40 9.85 7.18 1.76
N ARG A 41 11.08 7.31 1.27
CA ARG A 41 11.39 8.17 0.11
C ARG A 41 10.62 7.76 -1.15
N ARG A 42 10.57 6.46 -1.47
CA ARG A 42 9.80 5.96 -2.62
C ARG A 42 8.31 6.23 -2.50
N LEU A 43 7.75 6.11 -1.29
CA LEU A 43 6.35 6.42 -1.06
C LEU A 43 6.06 7.91 -1.27
N VAL A 44 6.94 8.79 -0.78
CA VAL A 44 6.83 10.24 -1.00
C VAL A 44 6.86 10.56 -2.49
N GLU A 45 7.86 10.04 -3.20
CA GLU A 45 7.99 10.20 -4.65
C GLU A 45 6.74 9.69 -5.41
N ALA A 46 6.17 8.56 -4.97
CA ALA A 46 4.96 8.01 -5.57
C ALA A 46 3.72 8.89 -5.32
N VAL A 47 3.52 9.39 -4.09
CA VAL A 47 2.37 10.25 -3.77
C VAL A 47 2.47 11.58 -4.50
N GLU A 48 3.66 12.19 -4.52
CA GLU A 48 3.92 13.44 -5.25
C GLU A 48 3.78 13.26 -6.76
N GLY A 49 4.26 12.13 -7.30
CA GLY A 49 4.09 11.76 -8.70
C GLY A 49 2.64 11.56 -9.14
N LEU A 50 1.73 11.32 -8.18
CA LEU A 50 0.27 11.23 -8.39
C LEU A 50 -0.47 12.56 -8.13
N GLY A 51 0.26 13.66 -7.90
CA GLY A 51 -0.26 15.00 -7.63
C GLY A 51 -0.65 15.26 -6.17
N GLY A 52 -0.33 14.34 -5.26
CA GLY A 52 -0.57 14.48 -3.83
C GLY A 52 0.54 15.24 -3.10
N GLN A 53 0.31 15.55 -1.82
CA GLN A 53 1.27 16.20 -0.94
C GLN A 53 1.49 15.37 0.32
N VAL A 54 2.74 15.26 0.77
CA VAL A 54 3.08 14.47 1.95
C VAL A 54 3.60 15.36 3.07
N ALA A 55 3.07 15.19 4.27
CA ALA A 55 3.64 15.73 5.50
C ALA A 55 4.27 14.59 6.31
N GLN A 56 5.60 14.61 6.43
CA GLN A 56 6.30 13.66 7.28
C GLN A 56 6.24 14.12 8.74
N LEU A 57 5.73 13.25 9.60
CA LEU A 57 5.52 13.51 11.01
C LEU A 57 6.18 12.41 11.85
N PRO A 58 6.72 12.74 13.03
CA PRO A 58 7.26 11.72 13.91
C PRO A 58 6.15 10.78 14.42
N PRO A 59 6.50 9.54 14.80
CA PRO A 59 5.53 8.63 15.39
C PRO A 59 5.00 9.17 16.71
N PRO A 60 3.80 8.71 17.15
CA PRO A 60 3.27 9.05 18.45
C PRO A 60 4.25 8.67 19.56
N ARG A 61 4.49 9.58 20.50
CA ARG A 61 5.39 9.33 21.62
C ARG A 61 4.74 8.36 22.64
N PRO A 62 5.53 7.58 23.39
CA PRO A 62 5.01 6.81 24.51
C PRO A 62 4.21 7.70 25.49
N GLY A 63 3.03 7.24 25.89
CA GLY A 63 2.12 8.00 26.77
C GLY A 63 1.34 9.12 26.09
N GLN A 64 1.55 9.38 24.80
CA GLN A 64 0.73 10.33 24.05
C GLN A 64 -0.69 9.78 23.84
N ARG A 65 -1.68 10.68 23.88
CA ARG A 65 -3.08 10.35 23.58
C ARG A 65 -3.28 10.13 22.09
N VAL A 66 -3.11 8.88 21.66
CA VAL A 66 -3.22 8.44 20.26
C VAL A 66 -4.61 8.73 19.68
N ASP A 67 -5.66 8.63 20.51
CA ASP A 67 -7.05 8.98 20.14
C ASP A 67 -7.20 10.45 19.74
N THR A 68 -6.62 11.36 20.53
CA THR A 68 -6.65 12.79 20.25
C THR A 68 -5.82 13.11 19.00
N LEU A 69 -4.62 12.52 18.89
CA LEU A 69 -3.77 12.71 17.73
C LEU A 69 -4.48 12.25 16.44
N ALA A 70 -5.10 11.08 16.44
CA ALA A 70 -5.83 10.55 15.28
C ALA A 70 -6.94 11.50 14.80
N ARG A 71 -7.71 12.09 15.73
CA ARG A 71 -8.78 13.05 15.40
C ARG A 71 -8.21 14.33 14.78
N VAL A 72 -7.10 14.83 15.31
CA VAL A 72 -6.42 16.02 14.74
C VAL A 72 -5.92 15.71 13.34
N LEU A 73 -5.26 14.55 13.16
CA LEU A 73 -4.76 14.13 11.85
C LEU A 73 -5.89 14.02 10.82
N GLY A 74 -7.02 13.39 11.16
CA GLY A 74 -8.13 13.24 10.23
C GLY A 74 -8.95 14.52 9.95
N GLN A 75 -8.66 15.62 10.65
CA GLN A 75 -9.16 16.96 10.30
C GLN A 75 -8.23 17.71 9.34
N LEU A 76 -6.94 17.35 9.32
CA LEU A 76 -5.90 18.10 8.60
C LEU A 76 -5.44 17.39 7.32
N TYR A 77 -5.61 16.08 7.25
CA TYR A 77 -5.11 15.23 6.18
C TYR A 77 -6.22 14.35 5.62
N ASP A 78 -6.12 13.98 4.35
CA ASP A 78 -7.04 13.08 3.65
C ASP A 78 -6.76 11.60 3.94
N ALA A 79 -5.54 11.28 4.36
CA ALA A 79 -5.11 9.94 4.75
C ALA A 79 -3.90 10.00 5.70
N VAL A 80 -3.69 8.93 6.46
CA VAL A 80 -2.51 8.74 7.30
C VAL A 80 -1.85 7.43 6.93
N ASP A 81 -0.56 7.42 6.66
CA ASP A 81 0.23 6.20 6.47
C ASP A 81 1.23 6.04 7.62
N CYS A 82 1.35 4.81 8.11
CA CYS A 82 2.18 4.46 9.26
C CYS A 82 3.34 3.58 8.79
N VAL A 83 4.57 3.96 9.17
CA VAL A 83 5.78 3.23 8.78
C VAL A 83 6.51 2.76 10.02
N GLY A 84 6.60 1.45 10.19
CA GLY A 84 7.31 0.83 11.32
C GLY A 84 6.62 1.04 12.67
N LEU A 85 5.34 1.44 12.69
CA LEU A 85 4.58 1.57 13.93
C LEU A 85 4.05 0.21 14.40
N PRO A 86 3.94 -0.02 15.73
CA PRO A 86 3.30 -1.22 16.25
C PRO A 86 1.85 -1.34 15.77
N ALA A 87 1.42 -2.55 15.40
CA ALA A 87 0.06 -2.81 14.89
C ALA A 87 -1.04 -2.33 15.84
N ALA A 88 -0.83 -2.42 17.16
CA ALA A 88 -1.77 -1.91 18.16
C ALA A 88 -1.94 -0.39 18.08
N THR A 89 -0.86 0.35 17.80
CA THR A 89 -0.87 1.80 17.60
C THR A 89 -1.59 2.17 16.32
N VAL A 90 -1.30 1.48 15.21
CA VAL A 90 -1.98 1.69 13.91
C VAL A 90 -3.47 1.42 14.05
N ALA A 91 -3.87 0.33 14.72
CA ALA A 91 -5.26 0.02 14.98
C ALA A 91 -5.96 1.07 15.87
N ALA A 92 -5.24 1.66 16.84
CA ALA A 92 -5.77 2.75 17.66
C ALA A 92 -5.98 4.04 16.86
N LEU A 93 -5.04 4.40 15.99
CA LEU A 93 -5.18 5.51 15.04
C LEU A 93 -6.38 5.27 14.11
N ALA A 94 -6.48 4.09 13.52
CA ALA A 94 -7.56 3.73 12.59
C ALA A 94 -8.95 3.81 13.23
N ARG A 95 -9.10 3.39 14.49
CA ARG A 95 -10.39 3.45 15.20
C ARG A 95 -10.84 4.88 15.53
N ALA A 96 -9.91 5.81 15.71
CA ALA A 96 -10.20 7.16 16.18
C ALA A 96 -10.16 8.23 15.06
N SER A 97 -9.53 7.90 13.93
CA SER A 97 -9.47 8.73 12.72
C SER A 97 -10.76 8.59 11.89
N ASN A 98 -11.16 9.68 11.24
CA ASN A 98 -12.21 9.71 10.22
C ASN A 98 -11.66 9.56 8.79
N VAL A 99 -10.35 9.44 8.63
CA VAL A 99 -9.68 9.20 7.34
C VAL A 99 -8.96 7.86 7.32
N PRO A 100 -8.69 7.28 6.13
CA PRO A 100 -7.97 6.02 6.01
C PRO A 100 -6.63 6.06 6.74
N VAL A 101 -6.38 5.04 7.56
CA VAL A 101 -5.09 4.81 8.20
C VAL A 101 -4.47 3.57 7.56
N LEU A 102 -3.39 3.80 6.83
CA LEU A 102 -2.65 2.80 6.08
C LEU A 102 -1.41 2.36 6.87
N ASP A 103 -0.91 1.21 6.46
CA ASP A 103 0.34 0.63 6.95
C ASP A 103 1.08 0.09 5.73
N ALA A 104 1.31 0.99 4.75
CA ALA A 104 1.65 0.60 3.37
C ALA A 104 3.11 0.15 3.23
N LEU A 105 3.97 0.59 4.15
CA LEU A 105 5.41 0.30 4.14
C LEU A 105 5.85 -0.72 5.20
N ALA A 106 4.96 -1.23 6.05
CA ALA A 106 5.37 -2.22 7.03
C ALA A 106 5.37 -3.63 6.43
N ASP A 107 6.57 -4.21 6.31
CA ASP A 107 6.90 -5.62 6.00
C ASP A 107 6.19 -6.33 4.83
N ALA A 108 6.96 -7.18 4.14
CA ALA A 108 6.52 -7.99 2.99
C ALA A 108 5.30 -8.92 3.27
N GLU A 109 4.96 -9.15 4.54
CA GLU A 109 3.84 -10.00 4.97
C GLU A 109 2.45 -9.30 4.96
N ARG A 110 2.33 -8.15 4.29
CA ARG A 110 1.14 -7.29 4.44
C ARG A 110 0.15 -7.24 3.29
N PRO A 111 -1.11 -6.86 3.57
CA PRO A 111 -2.22 -6.93 2.61
C PRO A 111 -1.96 -6.20 1.30
N LEU A 112 -1.26 -5.06 1.31
CA LEU A 112 -0.93 -4.34 0.08
C LEU A 112 0.16 -5.06 -0.73
N ALA A 113 1.22 -5.55 -0.10
CA ALA A 113 2.23 -6.38 -0.77
C ALA A 113 1.60 -7.65 -1.35
N ARG A 114 0.78 -8.37 -0.56
CA ARG A 114 0.02 -9.55 -1.02
C ARG A 114 -0.94 -9.23 -2.16
N LEU A 115 -1.60 -8.07 -2.12
CA LEU A 115 -2.48 -7.61 -3.20
C LEU A 115 -1.67 -7.32 -4.47
N LEU A 116 -0.52 -6.63 -4.35
CA LEU A 116 0.36 -6.34 -5.47
C LEU A 116 0.94 -7.62 -6.08
N ASP A 117 1.37 -8.58 -5.26
CA ASP A 117 1.82 -9.90 -5.70
C ASP A 117 0.70 -10.67 -6.41
N ALA A 118 -0.53 -10.62 -5.88
CA ALA A 118 -1.69 -11.25 -6.52
C ALA A 118 -2.03 -10.60 -7.88
N LEU A 119 -1.87 -9.27 -7.99
CA LEU A 119 -2.06 -8.53 -9.25
C LEU A 119 -0.92 -8.83 -10.25
N ALA A 120 0.31 -8.95 -9.78
CA ALA A 120 1.48 -9.28 -10.59
C ALA A 120 1.49 -10.75 -11.06
N GLY A 121 0.97 -11.66 -10.23
CA GLY A 121 0.92 -13.10 -10.49
C GLY A 121 -0.12 -13.55 -11.54
N GLY A 122 -1.00 -12.66 -12.02
CA GLY A 122 -2.01 -12.97 -13.05
C GLY A 122 -1.46 -13.17 -14.49
N GLY A 123 -0.14 -13.15 -14.66
CA GLY A 123 0.55 -13.17 -15.96
C GLY A 123 1.32 -14.44 -16.31
N ALA A 124 1.30 -15.50 -15.49
CA ALA A 124 2.06 -16.72 -15.76
C ALA A 124 1.22 -17.98 -15.54
N ASP A 125 0.24 -18.21 -16.41
CA ASP A 125 -0.30 -19.56 -16.61
C ASP A 125 -0.42 -19.83 -18.13
N GLY A 126 0.27 -20.89 -18.57
CA GLY A 126 0.23 -21.38 -19.95
C GLY A 126 1.57 -21.49 -20.69
N ALA A 127 2.62 -22.06 -20.11
CA ALA A 127 3.74 -22.61 -20.89
C ALA A 127 4.55 -23.70 -20.14
N GLN A 128 3.88 -24.74 -19.65
CA GLN A 128 4.52 -26.03 -19.38
C GLN A 128 3.67 -27.16 -19.96
N ASP A 129 3.61 -27.21 -21.29
CA ASP A 129 3.46 -28.46 -22.01
C ASP A 129 4.28 -28.34 -23.31
N ARG A 130 5.49 -28.90 -23.28
CA ARG A 130 6.16 -29.52 -24.43
C ARG A 130 7.50 -30.08 -23.97
N GLY A 131 7.56 -31.41 -23.86
CA GLY A 131 8.84 -32.09 -23.66
C GLY A 131 8.80 -33.56 -23.24
N SER A 132 7.69 -34.29 -23.44
CA SER A 132 7.76 -35.75 -23.51
C SER A 132 8.41 -36.15 -24.83
N GLY A 133 9.57 -36.82 -24.77
CA GLY A 133 10.14 -37.52 -25.92
C GLY A 133 11.65 -37.66 -25.89
N ALA A 134 12.16 -38.71 -25.24
CA ALA A 134 13.27 -39.53 -25.75
C ALA A 134 13.57 -40.68 -24.77
N SER A 135 12.76 -41.74 -24.86
CA SER A 135 13.25 -43.10 -24.63
C SER A 135 13.78 -43.63 -25.95
N SER A 136 14.95 -44.27 -25.93
CA SER A 136 15.55 -45.20 -26.92
C SER A 136 16.96 -44.80 -27.36
N ARG A 137 18.00 -45.33 -26.70
CA ARG A 137 18.81 -46.48 -27.16
C ARG A 137 19.93 -46.78 -26.17
#